data_AF-A0A1B6EPH1-F1
#
_entry.id   AF-A0A1B6EPH1-F1
#
_cell.length_a   1.000
_cell.length_b   1.000
_cell.length_c   1.000
_cell.angle_alpha   90.00
_cell.angle_beta   90.00
_cell.angle_gamma   90.00
#
_symmetry.space_group_name_H-M   'P 1'
#
loop_
_entity.id
_entity.type
_entity.pdbx_description
1 polymer ?
#
loop_
_entity_poly.entity_id
_entity_poly.type
_entity_poly.pdbx_seq_one_letter_code
_entity_poly.pdbx_strand_id
1 'polypeptide(L)'
;LRTGLDRLNYLLVKEAKVIAMTCTHAALKRKELVEMGFKYDNILMEEAAQILEIETFIPLLLQNSEDGHNRLKRWVMIGDHHQLPPVIKNMAFQKFSNMEQSLFTRLVRLGVPTVE
;
A
#
# COMPACT_ATOMS: atom_id res chain seq x y z
N LEU A 1 8.54 26.17 -11.89
CA LEU A 1 7.33 25.69 -11.20
C LEU A 1 6.44 26.90 -10.90
N ARG A 2 5.39 27.11 -11.69
CA ARG A 2 4.59 28.35 -11.63
C ARG A 2 3.37 28.18 -10.72
N THR A 3 2.73 27.02 -10.75
CA THR A 3 1.55 26.74 -9.92
C THR A 3 1.91 26.05 -8.60
N GLY A 4 1.01 26.08 -7.62
CA GLY A 4 1.15 25.29 -6.39
C GLY A 4 1.21 23.79 -6.67
N LEU A 5 0.45 23.32 -7.67
CA LEU A 5 0.45 21.93 -8.10
C LEU A 5 1.80 21.50 -8.68
N ASP A 6 2.43 22.33 -9.52
CA ASP A 6 3.76 22.05 -10.05
C ASP A 6 4.78 21.88 -8.92
N ARG A 7 4.72 22.76 -7.90
CA ARG A 7 5.61 22.72 -6.74
C ARG A 7 5.40 21.45 -5.92
N LEU A 8 4.14 21.05 -5.70
CA LEU A 8 3.81 19.81 -5.02
C LEU A 8 4.34 18.59 -5.78
N ASN A 9 4.13 18.53 -7.10
CA ASN A 9 4.60 17.43 -7.93
C ASN A 9 6.13 17.33 -7.92
N TYR A 10 6.82 18.47 -7.96
CA TYR A 10 8.27 18.49 -7.83
C TYR A 10 8.73 17.95 -6.48
N LEU A 11 8.09 18.36 -5.38
CA LEU A 11 8.41 17.83 -4.06
C LEU A 11 8.20 16.31 -4.01
N LEU A 12 7.06 15.81 -4.52
CA LEU A 12 6.73 14.39 -4.50
C LEU A 12 7.67 13.51 -5.34
N VAL A 13 8.12 14.00 -6.50
CA VAL A 13 8.92 13.19 -7.45
C VAL A 13 10.42 13.36 -7.24
N LYS A 14 10.88 14.51 -6.75
CA LYS A 14 12.30 14.87 -6.75
C LYS A 14 12.90 15.08 -5.36
N GLU A 15 12.19 15.73 -4.43
CA GLU A 15 12.80 16.17 -3.17
C GLU A 15 12.45 15.29 -1.96
N ALA A 16 11.18 14.89 -1.85
CA ALA A 16 10.69 14.15 -0.70
C ALA A 16 11.33 12.77 -0.63
N LYS A 17 11.95 12.46 0.52
CA LYS A 17 12.54 11.14 0.82
C LYS A 17 11.60 10.23 1.60
N VAL A 18 10.62 10.84 2.28
CA VAL A 18 9.56 10.16 3.02
C VAL A 18 8.24 10.72 2.53
N ILE A 19 7.40 9.85 1.97
CA ILE A 19 6.05 10.17 1.53
C ILE A 19 5.10 9.25 2.29
N ALA A 20 4.10 9.85 2.94
CA ALA A 20 3.06 9.13 3.67
C ALA A 20 1.70 9.38 3.02
N MET A 21 0.88 8.35 2.96
CA MET A 21 -0.50 8.41 2.48
C MET A 21 -1.29 7.23 3.03
N THR A 22 -2.63 7.35 3.09
CA THR A 22 -3.48 6.19 3.40
C THR A 22 -3.55 5.24 2.21
N CYS A 23 -3.82 3.95 2.44
CA CYS A 23 -3.97 2.98 1.35
C CYS A 23 -5.16 3.31 0.44
N THR A 24 -6.22 3.89 0.99
CA THR A 24 -7.36 4.41 0.23
C THR A 24 -6.93 5.54 -0.71
N HIS A 25 -6.07 6.45 -0.24
CA HIS A 25 -5.53 7.52 -1.07
C HIS A 25 -4.61 6.97 -2.17
N ALA A 26 -3.74 6.00 -1.85
CA ALA A 26 -2.91 5.31 -2.82
C ALA A 26 -3.74 4.66 -3.93
N ALA A 27 -4.85 4.02 -3.58
CA ALA A 27 -5.80 3.44 -4.54
C ALA A 27 -6.39 4.49 -5.48
N LEU A 28 -6.88 5.60 -4.94
CA LEU A 28 -7.50 6.68 -5.72
C LEU A 28 -6.50 7.40 -6.62
N LYS A 29 -5.25 7.59 -6.15
CA LYS A 29 -4.22 8.38 -6.84
C LYS A 29 -3.22 7.56 -7.66
N ARG A 30 -3.38 6.23 -7.72
CA ARG A 30 -2.48 5.34 -8.44
C ARG A 30 -2.16 5.83 -9.85
N LYS A 31 -3.18 6.17 -10.65
CA LYS A 31 -2.99 6.60 -12.04
C LYS A 31 -2.13 7.86 -12.12
N GLU A 32 -2.48 8.88 -11.33
CA GLU A 32 -1.77 10.16 -11.30
C GLU A 32 -0.31 9.99 -10.84
N LEU A 33 -0.06 9.20 -9.78
CA LEU A 33 1.28 8.94 -9.28
C LEU A 33 2.17 8.23 -10.32
N VAL A 34 1.61 7.23 -11.01
CA VAL A 34 2.32 6.49 -12.07
C VAL A 34 2.64 7.41 -13.26
N GLU A 35 1.67 8.21 -13.73
CA GLU A 35 1.85 9.16 -14.84
C GLU A 35 2.87 10.26 -14.49
N MET A 36 2.92 10.68 -13.23
CA MET A 36 3.89 11.66 -12.72
C MET A 36 5.32 11.09 -12.61
N GLY A 37 5.49 9.77 -12.75
CA GLY A 37 6.77 9.11 -12.60
C GLY A 37 7.23 9.03 -11.13
N PHE A 38 6.28 8.86 -10.21
CA PHE A 38 6.56 8.59 -8.80
C PHE A 38 7.44 7.34 -8.66
N LYS A 39 8.44 7.39 -7.78
CA LYS A 39 9.40 6.30 -7.56
C LYS A 39 9.72 6.16 -6.08
N TYR A 40 9.89 4.93 -5.63
CA TYR A 40 10.26 4.60 -4.26
C TYR A 40 10.95 3.25 -4.19
N ASP A 41 11.87 3.12 -3.25
CA ASP A 41 12.65 1.90 -3.05
C ASP A 41 12.09 1.06 -1.88
N ASN A 42 11.34 1.63 -0.95
CA ASN A 42 10.87 0.92 0.24
C ASN A 42 9.43 1.32 0.59
N ILE A 43 8.65 0.38 1.10
CA ILE A 43 7.32 0.60 1.66
C ILE A 43 7.33 0.18 3.13
N LEU A 44 6.74 1.02 3.97
CA LEU A 44 6.34 0.69 5.34
C LEU A 44 4.83 0.87 5.45
N MET A 45 4.14 -0.12 6.01
CA MET A 45 2.69 -0.09 6.25
C MET A 45 2.44 -0.29 7.74
N GLU A 46 1.65 0.60 8.33
CA GLU A 46 1.11 0.43 9.69
C GLU A 46 -0.33 -0.09 9.62
N GLU A 47 -0.82 -0.66 10.72
CA GLU A 47 -2.17 -1.24 10.83
C GLU A 47 -2.46 -2.28 9.74
N ALA A 48 -1.43 -3.00 9.29
CA ALA A 48 -1.51 -3.84 8.08
C ALA A 48 -2.58 -4.94 8.15
N ALA A 49 -2.95 -5.38 9.36
CA ALA A 49 -4.03 -6.35 9.58
C ALA A 49 -5.43 -5.79 9.29
N GLN A 50 -5.63 -4.46 9.35
CA GLN A 50 -6.90 -3.75 9.16
C GLN A 50 -7.12 -3.28 7.71
N ILE A 51 -6.16 -3.50 6.82
CA ILE A 51 -6.22 -3.06 5.42
C ILE A 51 -6.73 -4.20 4.54
N LEU A 52 -7.66 -3.92 3.62
CA LEU A 52 -8.14 -4.91 2.66
C LEU A 52 -6.98 -5.47 1.82
N GLU A 53 -7.07 -6.73 1.43
CA GLU A 53 -6.00 -7.38 0.66
C GLU A 53 -5.64 -6.62 -0.62
N ILE A 54 -6.65 -6.16 -1.38
CA ILE A 54 -6.42 -5.37 -2.60
C ILE A 54 -5.81 -4.00 -2.31
N GLU A 55 -6.22 -3.34 -1.23
CA GLU A 55 -5.68 -2.04 -0.83
C GLU A 55 -4.24 -2.16 -0.32
N THR A 56 -3.87 -3.32 0.23
CA THR A 56 -2.48 -3.61 0.62
C THR A 56 -1.59 -3.82 -0.62
N PHE A 57 -2.15 -4.39 -1.68
CA PHE A 57 -1.41 -4.69 -2.92
C PHE A 57 -1.15 -3.46 -3.78
N ILE A 58 -2.09 -2.51 -3.86
CA ILE A 58 -1.96 -1.32 -4.73
C ILE A 58 -0.68 -0.50 -4.46
N PRO A 59 -0.29 -0.21 -3.20
CA PRO A 59 0.95 0.48 -2.89
C PRO A 59 2.20 -0.15 -3.51
N LEU A 60 2.22 -1.45 -3.81
CA LEU A 60 3.35 -2.13 -4.45
C LEU A 60 3.54 -1.73 -5.93
N LEU A 61 2.53 -1.08 -6.52
CA LEU A 61 2.40 -0.80 -7.96
C LEU A 61 2.12 0.69 -8.26
N LEU A 62 2.60 1.60 -7.40
CA LEU A 62 2.48 3.05 -7.61
C LEU A 62 3.62 3.63 -8.48
N GLN A 63 4.50 2.78 -9.00
CA GLN A 63 5.60 3.15 -9.89
C GLN A 63 5.68 2.20 -11.09
N ASN A 64 6.21 2.70 -12.20
CA ASN A 64 6.49 1.88 -13.38
C ASN A 64 7.73 1.01 -13.15
N SER A 65 7.76 -0.16 -13.78
CA SER A 65 8.96 -1.00 -13.81
C SER A 65 10.08 -0.33 -14.60
N GLU A 66 11.32 -0.45 -14.12
CA GLU A 66 12.53 -0.02 -14.83
C GLU A 66 13.24 -1.29 -15.32
N ASP A 67 13.54 -1.36 -16.63
CA ASP A 67 14.19 -2.52 -17.26
C ASP A 67 13.48 -3.87 -16.99
N GLY A 68 12.16 -3.85 -16.89
CA GLY A 68 11.34 -5.04 -16.63
C GLY A 68 11.27 -5.46 -15.15
N HIS A 69 11.93 -4.75 -14.24
CA HIS A 69 11.98 -5.06 -12.82
C HIS A 69 11.25 -4.01 -11.97
N ASN A 70 10.61 -4.46 -10.88
CA ASN A 70 10.07 -3.54 -9.87
C ASN A 70 11.24 -2.99 -9.05
N ARG A 71 11.28 -1.67 -8.87
CA ARG A 71 12.31 -0.96 -8.09
C ARG A 71 12.26 -1.29 -6.59
N LEU A 72 11.13 -1.77 -6.07
CA LEU A 72 10.91 -2.05 -4.66
C LEU A 72 11.96 -3.02 -4.08
N LYS A 73 12.66 -2.58 -3.04
CA LYS A 73 13.73 -3.30 -2.35
C LYS A 73 13.30 -3.84 -0.99
N ARG A 74 12.41 -3.13 -0.29
CA ARG A 74 11.91 -3.54 1.04
C ARG A 74 10.42 -3.29 1.16
N TRP A 75 9.74 -4.23 1.79
CA TRP A 75 8.34 -4.12 2.15
C TRP A 75 8.19 -4.54 3.62
N VAL A 76 7.87 -3.57 4.46
CA VAL A 76 7.70 -3.73 5.91
C VAL A 76 6.23 -3.56 6.23
N MET A 77 5.64 -4.52 6.94
CA MET A 77 4.27 -4.45 7.41
C MET A 77 4.25 -4.61 8.93
N ILE A 78 3.62 -3.66 9.60
CA ILE A 78 3.43 -3.64 11.05
C ILE A 78 1.91 -3.72 11.27
N GLY A 79 1.47 -4.69 12.06
CA GLY A 79 0.06 -4.90 12.35
C GLY A 79 -0.15 -6.05 13.33
N ASP A 80 -1.38 -6.19 13.79
CA ASP A 80 -1.78 -7.23 14.73
C ASP A 80 -2.96 -8.02 14.17
N HIS A 81 -2.71 -9.28 13.82
CA HIS A 81 -3.72 -10.19 13.24
C HIS A 81 -4.66 -10.80 14.30
N HIS A 82 -4.44 -10.51 15.58
CA HIS A 82 -5.36 -10.84 16.68
C HIS A 82 -6.35 -9.70 16.98
N GLN A 83 -6.17 -8.52 16.38
CA GLN A 83 -7.09 -7.38 16.49
C GLN A 83 -8.13 -7.38 15.36
N LEU A 84 -8.94 -6.30 15.29
CA LEU A 84 -10.03 -6.19 14.32
C LEU A 84 -9.52 -6.31 12.88
N PRO A 85 -10.21 -7.06 12.00
CA PRO A 85 -9.92 -7.11 10.57
C PRO A 85 -10.48 -5.85 9.84
N PRO A 86 -10.22 -5.69 8.53
CA PRO A 86 -10.86 -4.66 7.72
C PRO A 86 -12.40 -4.76 7.77
N VAL A 87 -13.07 -3.62 7.82
CA VAL A 87 -14.53 -3.57 7.95
C VAL A 87 -15.23 -3.92 6.63
N ILE A 88 -16.02 -5.00 6.63
CA ILE A 88 -16.87 -5.40 5.51
C ILE A 88 -18.32 -4.95 5.75
N LYS A 89 -18.84 -4.08 4.89
CA LYS A 89 -20.22 -3.55 5.04
C LYS A 89 -21.30 -4.62 4.90
N ASN A 90 -21.14 -5.53 3.95
CA ASN A 90 -22.07 -6.62 3.74
C ASN A 90 -21.45 -7.94 4.20
N MET A 91 -21.92 -8.41 5.35
CA MET A 91 -21.44 -9.61 6.03
C MET A 91 -21.55 -10.89 5.19
N ALA A 92 -22.33 -10.89 4.10
CA ALA A 92 -22.35 -12.01 3.15
C ALA A 92 -20.95 -12.23 2.52
N PHE A 93 -20.25 -11.17 2.12
CA PHE A 93 -18.91 -11.29 1.52
C PHE A 93 -17.88 -11.78 2.53
N GLN A 94 -18.03 -11.41 3.80
CA GLN A 94 -17.21 -11.95 4.86
C GLN A 94 -17.47 -13.46 5.03
N LYS A 95 -18.73 -13.85 5.23
CA LYS A 95 -19.12 -15.24 5.53
C LYS A 95 -18.83 -16.22 4.39
N PHE A 96 -19.06 -15.81 3.14
CA PHE A 96 -18.95 -16.72 1.99
C PHE A 96 -17.64 -16.60 1.22
N SER A 97 -16.89 -15.51 1.38
CA SER A 97 -15.68 -15.26 0.58
C SER A 97 -14.46 -14.88 1.43
N ASN A 98 -14.58 -14.79 2.76
CA ASN A 98 -13.50 -14.37 3.65
C ASN A 98 -12.91 -12.99 3.27
N MET A 99 -13.76 -12.07 2.78
CA MET A 99 -13.33 -10.77 2.25
C MET A 99 -12.64 -9.87 3.30
N GLU A 100 -12.84 -10.14 4.59
CA GLU A 100 -12.15 -9.44 5.69
C GLU A 100 -10.70 -9.92 5.90
N GLN A 101 -10.23 -10.92 5.17
CA GLN A 101 -8.84 -11.31 5.29
C GLN A 101 -7.93 -10.24 4.67
N SER A 102 -7.09 -9.62 5.47
CA SER A 102 -6.00 -8.77 4.98
C SER A 102 -4.86 -9.61 4.40
N LEU A 103 -4.06 -8.98 3.55
CA LEU A 103 -2.84 -9.58 3.01
C LEU A 103 -1.85 -9.94 4.14
N PHE A 104 -1.77 -9.08 5.16
CA PHE A 104 -0.97 -9.31 6.35
C PHE A 104 -1.38 -10.61 7.07
N THR A 105 -2.66 -10.74 7.44
CA THR A 105 -3.18 -11.93 8.12
C THR A 105 -3.03 -13.18 7.25
N ARG A 106 -3.17 -13.06 5.91
CA ARG A 106 -2.91 -14.17 4.99
C ARG A 106 -1.45 -14.62 5.01
N LEU A 107 -0.48 -13.70 5.02
CA LEU A 107 0.94 -14.05 5.05
C LEU A 107 1.32 -14.73 6.36
N VAL A 108 0.80 -14.26 7.50
CA VAL A 108 0.98 -14.93 8.80
C VAL A 108 0.44 -16.37 8.75
N ARG A 109 -0.79 -16.56 8.26
CA ARG A 109 -1.40 -17.90 8.10
C ARG A 109 -0.61 -18.82 7.17
N LEU A 110 0.10 -18.27 6.19
CA LEU A 110 0.96 -19.01 5.27
C LEU A 110 2.35 -19.31 5.85
N GLY A 111 2.63 -18.90 7.09
CA GLY A 111 3.88 -19.19 7.79
C GLY A 111 5.02 -18.25 7.41
N VAL A 112 4.73 -17.04 6.90
CA VAL A 112 5.77 -16.02 6.75
C VAL A 112 6.30 -15.66 8.15
N PRO A 113 7.63 -15.71 8.38
CA PRO A 113 8.20 -15.40 9.70
C PRO A 113 7.86 -13.98 10.16
N THR A 114 7.46 -13.85 11.41
CA THR A 114 7.15 -12.58 12.08
C THR A 114 8.17 -12.27 13.15
N VAL A 115 8.29 -10.98 13.50
CA VAL A 115 9.02 -10.52 14.69
C VAL A 115 7.97 -10.21 15.75
N GLU A 116 8.13 -10.78 16.94
CA GLU A 116 7.27 -10.54 18.12
C GLU A 116 7.89 -9.53 19.07
#